data_AF-A0A7V1QRH6-F1
#
_entry.id   AF-A0A7V1QRH6-F1
#
_cell.length_a   1.000
_cell.length_b   1.000
_cell.length_c   1.000
_cell.angle_alpha   90.00
_cell.angle_beta   90.00
_cell.angle_gamma   90.00
#
_symmetry.space_group_name_H-M   'P 1'
#
loop_
_entity.id
_entity.type
_entity.pdbx_description
1 polymer ?
#
loop_
_entity_poly.entity_id
_entity_poly.type
_entity_poly.pdbx_seq_one_letter_code
_entity_poly.pdbx_strand_id
1 'polypeptide(L)'
;MRSIIGLLTLTLLAWSLTGSGARAQQAGAIRIMAPTNGATVAAPVNLTVAITGVTVKPASAGDPDAFHYHIFIDVDPATVVQPGQPIPTGRADIIHTADLAVPLTDLAPGPHTVWVVLTRTDHVPLSPSVQDRVQFTVAGGGQAAPSGAPRVGTGVATGAGAPGLPVWLILAGVVGGAWLIRRRMV
;
A
#
# COMPACT_ATOMS: atom_id res chain seq x y z
N MET A 1 -86.16 -6.69 -38.93
CA MET A 1 -84.86 -6.06 -39.23
C MET A 1 -83.89 -6.39 -38.10
N ARG A 2 -82.61 -6.56 -38.43
CA ARG A 2 -81.62 -7.45 -37.78
C ARG A 2 -81.13 -6.95 -36.41
N SER A 3 -81.18 -7.81 -35.40
CA SER A 3 -80.42 -7.67 -34.15
C SER A 3 -78.99 -8.14 -34.38
N ILE A 4 -78.00 -7.36 -33.94
CA ILE A 4 -76.59 -7.77 -33.92
C ILE A 4 -76.09 -7.58 -32.49
N ILE A 5 -75.86 -8.72 -31.83
CA ILE A 5 -75.17 -8.86 -30.54
C ILE A 5 -73.77 -9.39 -30.85
N GLY A 6 -72.76 -8.90 -30.12
CA GLY A 6 -71.41 -9.45 -30.06
C GLY A 6 -70.38 -8.54 -30.76
N LEU A 7 -69.18 -8.30 -30.24
CA LEU A 7 -68.41 -9.00 -29.23
C LEU A 7 -67.33 -8.00 -28.78
N LEU A 8 -67.28 -7.66 -27.49
CA LEU A 8 -66.27 -6.75 -26.93
C LEU A 8 -64.99 -7.56 -26.66
N THR A 9 -64.03 -7.57 -27.58
CA THR A 9 -62.73 -8.19 -27.35
C THR A 9 -61.80 -7.20 -26.66
N LEU A 10 -61.66 -7.36 -25.34
CA LEU A 10 -60.69 -6.67 -24.51
C LEU A 10 -59.31 -7.32 -24.71
N THR A 11 -58.46 -6.73 -25.55
CA THR A 11 -57.04 -7.11 -25.65
C THR A 11 -56.26 -6.52 -24.48
N LEU A 12 -56.00 -7.33 -23.46
CA LEU A 12 -54.98 -7.07 -22.43
C LEU A 12 -53.60 -7.21 -23.08
N LEU A 13 -52.96 -6.08 -23.39
CA LEU A 13 -51.57 -6.06 -23.82
C LEU A 13 -50.67 -6.29 -22.60
N ALA A 14 -50.14 -7.50 -22.48
CA ALA A 14 -49.20 -7.87 -21.43
C ALA A 14 -47.88 -7.09 -21.62
N TRP A 15 -47.56 -6.21 -20.67
CA TRP A 15 -46.22 -5.67 -20.53
C TRP A 15 -45.29 -6.77 -20.00
N SER A 16 -44.48 -7.34 -20.87
CA SER A 16 -43.34 -8.13 -20.46
C SER A 16 -42.31 -7.19 -19.80
N LEU A 17 -42.31 -7.12 -18.48
CA LEU A 17 -41.14 -6.65 -17.74
C LEU A 17 -40.05 -7.71 -17.88
N THR A 18 -39.29 -7.65 -18.98
CA THR A 18 -37.94 -8.22 -18.99
C THR A 18 -37.09 -7.37 -18.07
N GLY A 19 -37.21 -7.62 -16.76
CA GLY A 19 -36.23 -7.16 -15.80
C GLY A 19 -34.91 -7.80 -16.19
N SER A 20 -33.98 -7.00 -16.71
CA SER A 20 -32.58 -7.38 -16.82
C SER A 20 -32.16 -7.90 -15.46
N GLY A 21 -31.98 -9.21 -15.33
CA GLY A 21 -31.64 -9.83 -14.06
C GLY A 21 -30.34 -9.22 -13.56
N ALA A 22 -30.43 -8.31 -12.60
CA ALA A 22 -29.29 -7.95 -11.78
C ALA A 22 -28.86 -9.25 -11.13
N ARG A 23 -27.78 -9.88 -11.65
CA ARG A 23 -27.18 -11.02 -10.99
C ARG A 23 -26.87 -10.56 -9.57
N ALA A 24 -27.49 -11.21 -8.59
CA ALA A 24 -27.15 -10.99 -7.19
C ALA A 24 -25.62 -11.12 -7.08
N GLN A 25 -24.97 -10.06 -6.63
CA GLN A 25 -23.51 -10.02 -6.48
C GLN A 25 -23.09 -11.21 -5.61
N GLN A 26 -22.24 -12.12 -6.12
CA GLN A 26 -21.66 -13.15 -5.26
C GLN A 26 -20.93 -12.46 -4.10
N ALA A 27 -21.25 -12.86 -2.87
CA ALA A 27 -20.68 -12.30 -1.65
C ALA A 27 -19.26 -12.86 -1.44
N GLY A 28 -18.30 -12.35 -2.21
CA GLY A 28 -16.89 -12.56 -1.92
C GLY A 28 -16.45 -11.77 -0.69
N ALA A 29 -15.37 -12.21 -0.05
CA ALA A 29 -14.69 -11.46 1.01
C ALA A 29 -13.18 -11.45 0.73
N ILE A 30 -12.52 -10.34 1.09
CA ILE A 30 -11.07 -10.18 1.05
C ILE A 30 -10.57 -9.68 2.40
N ARG A 31 -9.44 -10.22 2.87
CA ARG A 31 -8.80 -9.81 4.12
C ARG A 31 -7.29 -9.78 3.96
N ILE A 32 -6.64 -8.74 4.47
CA ILE A 32 -5.18 -8.67 4.56
C ILE A 32 -4.72 -9.49 5.76
N MET A 33 -3.86 -10.47 5.51
CA MET A 33 -3.28 -11.38 6.50
C MET A 33 -1.92 -10.90 6.99
N ALA A 34 -1.12 -10.33 6.09
CA ALA A 34 0.17 -9.75 6.41
C ALA A 34 0.44 -8.56 5.47
N PRO A 35 1.12 -7.50 5.93
CA PRO A 35 1.48 -7.24 7.33
C PRO A 35 0.24 -7.03 8.21
N THR A 36 0.39 -7.16 9.53
CA THR A 36 -0.70 -6.83 10.46
C THR A 36 -0.77 -5.32 10.66
N ASN A 37 -1.96 -4.81 11.00
CA ASN A 37 -2.13 -3.38 11.25
C ASN A 37 -1.22 -2.89 12.38
N GLY A 38 -0.50 -1.79 12.15
CA GLY A 38 0.49 -1.20 13.06
C GLY A 38 1.86 -1.89 13.05
N ALA A 39 2.09 -2.93 12.24
CA ALA A 39 3.38 -3.63 12.21
C ALA A 39 4.51 -2.73 11.71
N THR A 40 5.73 -2.99 12.19
CA THR A 40 6.95 -2.51 11.56
C THR A 40 7.62 -3.68 10.85
N VAL A 41 7.91 -3.52 9.55
CA VAL A 41 8.40 -4.59 8.67
C VAL A 41 9.63 -4.12 7.89
N ALA A 42 10.50 -5.05 7.51
CA ALA A 42 11.60 -4.77 6.60
C ALA A 42 11.14 -4.84 5.14
N ALA A 43 11.81 -4.12 4.24
CA ALA A 43 11.61 -4.24 2.80
C ALA A 43 12.36 -5.47 2.23
N PRO A 44 11.82 -6.15 1.19
CA PRO A 44 10.52 -5.92 0.57
C PRO A 44 9.36 -6.39 1.46
N VAL A 45 8.23 -5.69 1.41
CA VAL A 45 7.05 -6.04 2.22
C VAL A 45 6.21 -7.06 1.48
N ASN A 46 6.04 -8.25 2.04
CA ASN A 46 5.17 -9.25 1.45
C ASN A 46 3.71 -9.07 1.90
N LEU A 47 2.86 -8.53 1.03
CA LEU A 47 1.43 -8.42 1.27
C LEU A 47 0.77 -9.78 1.02
N THR A 48 0.09 -10.34 2.02
CA THR A 48 -0.66 -11.59 1.87
C THR A 48 -2.14 -11.34 2.11
N VAL A 49 -3.00 -11.88 1.25
CA VAL A 49 -4.45 -11.76 1.35
C VAL A 49 -5.13 -13.12 1.41
N ALA A 50 -6.28 -13.17 2.06
CA ALA A 50 -7.22 -14.28 1.98
C ALA A 50 -8.47 -13.82 1.24
N ILE A 51 -8.88 -14.58 0.22
CA ILE A 51 -10.12 -14.35 -0.54
C ILE A 51 -11.02 -15.57 -0.40
N THR A 52 -12.29 -15.36 -0.09
CA THR A 52 -13.27 -16.45 0.10
C THR A 52 -14.58 -16.13 -0.62
N GLY A 53 -15.37 -17.16 -0.91
CA GLY A 53 -16.72 -17.03 -1.49
C GLY A 53 -16.76 -16.77 -3.00
N VAL A 54 -15.61 -16.62 -3.67
CA VAL A 54 -15.50 -16.35 -5.11
C VAL A 54 -14.33 -17.09 -5.75
N THR A 55 -14.41 -17.27 -7.07
CA THR A 55 -13.29 -17.79 -7.87
C THR A 55 -12.38 -16.65 -8.30
N VAL A 56 -11.08 -16.75 -7.99
CA VAL A 56 -10.08 -15.74 -8.33
C VAL A 56 -9.25 -16.18 -9.53
N LYS A 57 -9.17 -15.34 -10.57
CA LYS A 57 -8.35 -15.54 -11.77
C LYS A 57 -7.85 -14.20 -12.28
N PRO A 58 -6.68 -14.15 -12.96
CA PRO A 58 -6.25 -12.94 -13.65
C PRO A 58 -7.31 -12.47 -14.65
N ALA A 59 -7.51 -11.14 -14.76
CA ALA A 59 -8.47 -10.56 -15.70
C ALA A 59 -8.22 -11.01 -17.16
N SER A 60 -6.95 -11.24 -17.53
CA SER A 60 -6.53 -11.74 -18.84
C SER A 60 -7.10 -13.12 -19.20
N ALA A 61 -7.59 -13.89 -18.22
CA ALA A 61 -8.27 -15.16 -18.48
C ALA A 61 -9.64 -14.98 -19.15
N GLY A 62 -10.21 -13.76 -19.12
CA GLY A 62 -11.47 -13.43 -19.79
C GLY A 62 -12.70 -14.13 -19.25
N ASP A 63 -12.62 -14.74 -18.06
CA ASP A 63 -13.74 -15.39 -17.40
C ASP A 63 -14.66 -14.33 -16.77
N PRO A 64 -15.91 -14.16 -17.25
CA PRO A 64 -16.80 -13.10 -16.77
C PRO A 64 -17.30 -13.32 -15.34
N ASP A 65 -17.24 -14.56 -14.83
CA ASP A 65 -17.67 -14.90 -13.47
C ASP A 65 -16.48 -14.98 -12.50
N ALA A 66 -15.25 -14.72 -12.97
CA ALA A 66 -14.06 -14.65 -12.13
C ALA A 66 -13.83 -13.26 -11.52
N PHE A 67 -13.07 -13.27 -10.44
CA PHE A 67 -12.71 -12.09 -9.67
C PHE A 67 -11.20 -11.94 -9.64
N HIS A 68 -10.76 -10.73 -9.36
CA HIS A 68 -9.39 -10.42 -8.98
C HIS A 68 -9.44 -9.20 -8.06
N TYR A 69 -8.29 -8.72 -7.60
CA TYR A 69 -8.28 -7.58 -6.69
C TYR A 69 -7.17 -6.61 -7.03
N HIS A 70 -7.30 -5.43 -6.45
CA HIS A 70 -6.42 -4.30 -6.71
C HIS A 70 -5.82 -3.84 -5.40
N ILE A 71 -4.52 -3.63 -5.40
CA ILE A 71 -3.76 -3.10 -4.26
C ILE A 71 -3.56 -1.61 -4.52
N PHE A 72 -3.96 -0.77 -3.58
CA PHE A 72 -3.72 0.67 -3.61
C PHE A 72 -2.69 1.01 -2.54
N ILE A 73 -1.60 1.64 -2.93
CA ILE A 73 -0.48 1.99 -2.04
C ILE A 73 -0.53 3.49 -1.79
N ASP A 74 -0.69 3.88 -0.52
CA ASP A 74 -0.72 5.27 -0.06
C ASP A 74 -1.74 6.18 -0.74
N VAL A 75 -2.74 5.58 -1.38
CA VAL A 75 -3.86 6.28 -2.02
C VAL A 75 -5.17 5.66 -1.54
N ASP A 76 -6.14 6.52 -1.23
CA ASP A 76 -7.48 6.09 -0.85
C ASP A 76 -8.28 5.75 -2.12
N PRO A 77 -8.81 4.52 -2.28
CA PRO A 77 -9.65 4.15 -3.42
C PRO A 77 -10.81 5.11 -3.66
N ALA A 78 -11.41 5.69 -2.61
CA ALA A 78 -12.53 6.62 -2.73
C ALA A 78 -12.16 7.94 -3.43
N THR A 79 -10.87 8.27 -3.52
CA THR A 79 -10.39 9.48 -4.19
C THR A 79 -10.09 9.28 -5.67
N VAL A 80 -9.93 8.04 -6.12
CA VAL A 80 -9.45 7.71 -7.47
C VAL A 80 -10.40 6.80 -8.25
N VAL A 81 -11.32 6.12 -7.58
CA VAL A 81 -12.31 5.25 -8.19
C VAL A 81 -13.67 5.94 -8.18
N GLN A 82 -14.24 6.13 -9.37
CA GLN A 82 -15.59 6.65 -9.50
C GLN A 82 -16.61 5.51 -9.37
N PRO A 83 -17.78 5.73 -8.73
CA PRO A 83 -18.81 4.71 -8.63
C PRO A 83 -19.22 4.13 -9.99
N GLY A 84 -19.20 2.79 -10.09
CA GLY A 84 -19.57 2.07 -11.32
C GLY A 84 -18.55 2.16 -12.46
N GLN A 85 -17.38 2.75 -12.23
CA GLN A 85 -16.30 2.82 -13.22
C GLN A 85 -15.19 1.82 -12.90
N PRO A 86 -14.46 1.33 -13.93
CA PRO A 86 -13.27 0.51 -13.75
C PRO A 86 -12.20 1.21 -12.93
N ILE A 87 -11.46 0.45 -12.12
CA ILE A 87 -10.26 0.97 -11.45
C ILE A 87 -9.21 1.37 -12.50
N PRO A 88 -8.56 2.54 -12.38
CA PRO A 88 -7.56 2.99 -13.34
C PRO A 88 -6.37 2.02 -13.50
N THR A 89 -5.92 1.84 -14.73
CA THR A 89 -4.70 1.11 -15.09
C THR A 89 -3.53 2.05 -15.35
N GLY A 90 -2.29 1.55 -15.29
CA GLY A 90 -1.09 2.32 -15.66
C GLY A 90 -0.58 3.28 -14.58
N ARG A 91 -1.12 3.19 -13.37
CA ARG A 91 -0.67 3.93 -12.19
C ARG A 91 0.29 3.07 -11.37
N ALA A 92 1.42 3.65 -10.95
CA ALA A 92 2.43 2.93 -10.16
C ALA A 92 1.96 2.58 -8.74
N ASP A 93 1.01 3.33 -8.19
CA ASP A 93 0.42 3.14 -6.86
C ASP A 93 -0.80 2.21 -6.86
N ILE A 94 -1.14 1.60 -8.01
CA ILE A 94 -2.24 0.64 -8.16
C ILE A 94 -1.72 -0.63 -8.84
N ILE A 95 -1.73 -1.76 -8.12
CA ILE A 95 -1.35 -3.07 -8.63
C ILE A 95 -2.60 -3.90 -8.90
N HIS A 96 -2.70 -4.47 -10.10
CA HIS A 96 -3.79 -5.34 -10.54
C HIS A 96 -3.31 -6.79 -10.46
N THR A 97 -3.96 -7.62 -9.65
CA THR A 97 -3.48 -9.00 -9.44
C THR A 97 -4.55 -9.98 -8.99
N ALA A 98 -4.27 -11.25 -9.20
CA ALA A 98 -5.03 -12.39 -8.70
C ALA A 98 -4.19 -13.23 -7.70
N ASP A 99 -2.94 -12.85 -7.45
CA ASP A 99 -2.02 -13.57 -6.57
C ASP A 99 -2.38 -13.36 -5.11
N LEU A 100 -2.29 -14.38 -4.27
CA LEU A 100 -2.61 -14.24 -2.84
C LEU A 100 -1.45 -13.67 -2.01
N ALA A 101 -0.25 -13.60 -2.59
CA ALA A 101 0.94 -13.02 -1.97
C ALA A 101 1.67 -12.16 -3.00
N VAL A 102 1.90 -10.90 -2.66
CA VAL A 102 2.48 -9.89 -3.56
C VAL A 102 3.61 -9.16 -2.85
N PRO A 103 4.86 -9.20 -3.37
CA PRO A 103 5.95 -8.41 -2.84
C PRO A 103 5.80 -6.94 -3.26
N LEU A 104 5.74 -6.05 -2.28
CA LEU A 104 5.79 -4.60 -2.47
C LEU A 104 7.26 -4.17 -2.34
N THR A 105 7.92 -3.97 -3.49
CA THR A 105 9.38 -3.79 -3.59
C THR A 105 9.86 -2.36 -3.40
N ASP A 106 9.06 -1.38 -3.82
CA ASP A 106 9.50 0.01 -3.96
C ASP A 106 8.93 0.94 -2.88
N LEU A 107 8.67 0.38 -1.69
CA LEU A 107 8.22 1.16 -0.53
C LEU A 107 9.41 1.83 0.15
N ALA A 108 9.36 3.15 0.26
CA ALA A 108 10.34 3.91 1.03
C ALA A 108 10.24 3.58 2.53
N PRO A 109 11.29 3.80 3.33
CA PRO A 109 11.15 3.78 4.78
C PRO A 109 10.11 4.78 5.28
N GLY A 110 9.23 4.35 6.20
CA GLY A 110 8.20 5.20 6.77
C GLY A 110 6.82 4.54 6.86
N PRO A 111 5.80 5.31 7.25
CA PRO A 111 4.43 4.82 7.35
C PRO A 111 3.82 4.64 5.95
N HIS A 112 3.13 3.52 5.77
CA HIS A 112 2.37 3.21 4.57
C HIS A 112 0.94 2.79 4.92
N THR A 113 0.01 3.10 4.03
CA THR A 113 -1.36 2.59 4.05
C THR A 113 -1.61 1.80 2.77
N VAL A 114 -2.07 0.56 2.91
CA VAL A 114 -2.44 -0.27 1.78
C VAL A 114 -3.92 -0.62 1.87
N TRP A 115 -4.63 -0.42 0.76
CA TRP A 115 -5.98 -0.94 0.57
C TRP A 115 -5.97 -2.09 -0.42
N VAL A 116 -6.87 -3.04 -0.24
CA VAL A 116 -7.17 -4.08 -1.23
C VAL A 116 -8.65 -4.00 -1.59
N VAL A 117 -8.97 -3.98 -2.88
CA VAL A 117 -10.36 -3.87 -3.37
C VAL A 117 -10.64 -5.01 -4.33
N LEU A 118 -11.66 -5.81 -4.04
CA LEU A 118 -12.09 -6.93 -4.87
C LEU A 118 -12.98 -6.43 -6.02
N THR A 119 -12.74 -6.93 -7.22
CA THR A 119 -13.45 -6.56 -8.45
C THR A 119 -13.80 -7.80 -9.26
N ARG A 120 -14.70 -7.65 -10.22
CA ARG A 120 -14.89 -8.63 -11.29
C ARG A 120 -13.90 -8.37 -12.43
N THR A 121 -13.92 -9.21 -13.46
CA THR A 121 -13.10 -9.12 -14.67
C THR A 121 -13.21 -7.76 -15.39
N ASP A 122 -14.28 -6.99 -15.20
CA ASP A 122 -14.45 -5.63 -15.73
C ASP A 122 -13.67 -4.55 -14.96
N HIS A 123 -12.91 -4.91 -13.92
CA HIS A 123 -12.22 -4.03 -12.97
C HIS A 123 -13.16 -3.08 -12.21
N VAL A 124 -14.48 -3.31 -12.23
CA VAL A 124 -15.43 -2.49 -11.48
C VAL A 124 -15.54 -3.05 -10.05
N PRO A 125 -15.39 -2.22 -9.01
CA PRO A 125 -15.62 -2.64 -7.63
C PRO A 125 -17.01 -3.24 -7.42
N LEU A 126 -17.11 -4.14 -6.45
CA LEU A 126 -18.40 -4.70 -6.08
C LEU A 126 -19.31 -3.62 -5.44
N SER A 127 -20.62 -3.86 -5.42
CA SER A 127 -21.59 -2.99 -4.73
C SER A 127 -22.41 -3.83 -3.74
N PRO A 128 -22.26 -3.64 -2.42
CA PRO A 128 -21.28 -2.76 -1.76
C PRO A 128 -19.83 -3.19 -2.04
N SER A 129 -18.89 -2.24 -1.92
CA SER A 129 -17.46 -2.51 -2.13
C SER A 129 -16.95 -3.52 -1.11
N VAL A 130 -16.24 -4.54 -1.60
CA VAL A 130 -15.56 -5.54 -0.77
C VAL A 130 -14.08 -5.18 -0.76
N GLN A 131 -13.63 -4.65 0.38
CA GLN A 131 -12.27 -4.12 0.53
C GLN A 131 -11.76 -4.31 1.96
N ASP A 132 -10.44 -4.25 2.11
CA ASP A 132 -9.77 -4.22 3.41
C ASP A 132 -8.60 -3.22 3.40
N ARG A 133 -8.14 -2.83 4.59
CA ARG A 133 -7.10 -1.82 4.78
C ARG A 133 -6.12 -2.24 5.87
N VAL A 134 -4.85 -1.94 5.64
CA VAL A 134 -3.80 -2.05 6.65
C VAL A 134 -2.94 -0.79 6.66
N GLN A 135 -2.46 -0.42 7.84
CA GLN A 135 -1.38 0.54 8.01
C GLN A 135 -0.18 -0.16 8.62
N PHE A 136 1.02 0.11 8.13
CA PHE A 136 2.26 -0.45 8.66
C PHE A 136 3.41 0.53 8.44
N THR A 137 4.56 0.27 9.05
CA THR A 137 5.77 1.06 8.87
C THR A 137 6.86 0.20 8.24
N VAL A 138 7.47 0.69 7.17
CA VAL A 138 8.68 0.10 6.61
C VAL A 138 9.88 0.63 7.38
N ALA A 139 10.68 -0.28 7.95
CA ALA A 139 11.87 0.06 8.70
C ALA A 139 12.89 0.76 7.79
N GLY A 140 13.48 1.85 8.28
CA GLY A 140 14.61 2.49 7.61
C GLY A 140 15.86 1.63 7.67
N GLY A 141 16.56 1.54 6.54
CA GLY A 141 17.93 1.04 6.46
C GLY A 141 18.89 1.99 7.17
N GLY A 142 18.80 2.05 8.50
CA GLY A 142 19.71 2.74 9.38
C GLY A 142 19.91 1.88 10.60
N GLN A 143 21.17 1.45 10.81
CA GLN A 143 21.75 0.83 11.99
C GLN A 143 20.80 0.62 13.18
N ALA A 144 20.75 -0.61 13.70
CA ALA A 144 20.34 -0.87 15.07
C ALA A 144 20.81 0.27 15.98
N ALA A 145 19.88 0.86 16.75
CA ALA A 145 20.17 1.91 17.70
C ALA A 145 21.46 1.55 18.47
N PRO A 146 22.43 2.48 18.64
CA PRO A 146 23.64 2.18 19.39
C PRO A 146 23.20 1.81 20.82
N SER A 147 23.35 0.52 21.12
CA SER A 147 23.15 -0.01 22.45
C SER A 147 24.21 0.61 23.35
N GLY A 148 23.77 1.48 24.26
CA GLY A 148 24.45 1.83 25.50
C GLY A 148 25.84 2.44 25.37
N ALA A 149 25.91 3.78 25.41
CA ALA A 149 27.09 4.43 25.97
C ALA A 149 27.25 4.01 27.45
N PRO A 150 28.44 3.60 27.92
CA PRO A 150 28.69 3.52 29.35
C PRO A 150 28.81 4.94 29.90
N ARG A 151 27.81 5.41 30.66
CA ARG A 151 28.03 6.49 31.64
C ARG A 151 28.89 5.91 32.77
N VAL A 152 30.16 6.25 32.79
CA VAL A 152 30.99 6.18 34.01
C VAL A 152 31.11 7.61 34.55
N GLY A 153 30.69 7.76 35.79
CA GLY A 153 30.36 9.03 36.43
C GLY A 153 31.55 9.93 36.76
N THR A 154 31.20 11.20 36.92
CA THR A 154 31.96 12.26 37.56
C THR A 154 32.21 11.93 39.04
N GLY A 155 33.39 11.41 39.34
CA GLY A 155 33.93 11.33 40.69
C GLY A 155 34.83 12.54 40.98
N VAL A 156 34.44 13.35 41.95
CA VAL A 156 35.22 14.44 42.54
C VAL A 156 36.35 13.83 43.36
N ALA A 157 37.61 14.16 43.06
CA ALA A 157 38.76 13.86 43.91
C ALA A 157 39.27 15.15 44.56
N THR A 158 39.04 15.27 45.88
CA THR A 158 39.73 16.20 46.77
C THR A 158 40.85 15.45 47.49
N GLY A 159 42.07 15.99 47.52
CA GLY A 159 43.16 15.46 48.36
C GLY A 159 44.56 15.74 47.81
N ALA A 160 45.43 16.28 48.65
CA ALA A 160 46.64 17.04 48.32
C ALA A 160 47.96 16.23 48.38
N GLY A 161 49.02 16.76 47.75
CA GLY A 161 50.42 16.32 47.95
C GLY A 161 51.41 16.84 46.88
N ALA A 162 52.10 17.94 47.17
CA ALA A 162 53.08 18.66 46.32
C ALA A 162 54.48 17.96 46.26
N PRO A 163 55.59 18.57 45.74
CA PRO A 163 55.82 19.47 44.60
C PRO A 163 56.91 18.94 43.61
N GLY A 164 56.98 19.49 42.40
CA GLY A 164 58.12 19.29 41.50
C GLY A 164 58.04 20.13 40.21
N LEU A 165 58.73 21.26 40.19
CA LEU A 165 59.09 22.04 38.98
C LEU A 165 60.59 21.80 38.71
N PRO A 166 61.17 22.03 37.49
CA PRO A 166 60.75 23.07 36.53
C PRO A 166 60.90 22.78 35.01
N VAL A 167 60.22 23.65 34.22
CA VAL A 167 60.63 24.25 32.92
C VAL A 167 60.90 23.33 31.71
N TRP A 168 60.16 23.53 30.62
CA TRP A 168 60.69 24.11 29.35
C TRP A 168 59.55 24.58 28.42
N LEU A 169 59.72 25.83 27.97
CA LEU A 169 59.08 26.46 26.82
C LEU A 169 59.47 25.76 25.52
N ILE A 170 58.50 25.43 24.65
CA ILE A 170 58.76 25.37 23.20
C ILE A 170 57.65 26.14 22.48
N LEU A 171 58.04 27.32 22.00
CA LEU A 171 57.46 28.02 20.86
C LEU A 171 58.19 27.53 19.58
N ALA A 172 57.44 27.42 18.48
CA ALA A 172 57.80 27.34 17.06
C ALA A 172 57.15 26.12 16.37
N GLY A 173 56.58 26.19 15.17
CA GLY A 173 56.61 27.26 14.19
C GLY A 173 55.62 27.03 13.05
N VAL A 174 55.42 28.10 12.30
CA VAL A 174 54.74 28.20 11.01
C VAL A 174 55.49 27.40 9.93
N VAL A 175 54.75 26.87 8.94
CA VAL A 175 55.03 26.69 7.49
C VAL A 175 54.03 25.60 7.04
N GLY A 176 53.06 25.82 6.16
CA GLY A 176 53.14 26.33 4.80
C GLY A 176 52.85 25.16 3.85
N GLY A 177 51.72 25.18 3.15
CA GLY A 177 51.34 24.07 2.26
C GLY A 177 50.04 24.29 1.51
N ALA A 178 50.00 25.29 0.62
CA ALA A 178 49.01 25.36 -0.43
C ALA A 178 49.37 24.33 -1.52
N TRP A 179 48.48 23.38 -1.83
CA TRP A 179 48.58 22.59 -3.06
C TRP A 179 47.36 22.81 -3.93
N LEU A 180 47.65 23.50 -5.03
CA LEU A 180 46.79 23.86 -6.14
C LEU A 180 46.63 22.63 -7.04
N ILE A 181 45.40 22.12 -7.21
CA ILE A 181 45.06 21.27 -8.36
C ILE A 181 44.17 22.07 -9.30
N ARG A 182 44.78 22.53 -10.39
CA ARG A 182 44.10 23.10 -11.55
C ARG A 182 43.78 22.00 -12.55
N ARG A 183 42.55 22.09 -13.11
CA ARG A 183 42.15 21.81 -14.50
C ARG A 183 42.19 20.32 -14.92
N ARG A 184 41.33 19.84 -15.84
CA ARG A 184 40.64 20.52 -16.94
C ARG A 184 39.45 19.67 -17.38
N MET A 185 38.40 20.36 -17.83
CA MET A 185 37.29 19.80 -18.60
C MET A 185 37.81 19.27 -19.94
N VAL A 186 37.22 18.15 -20.37
CA VAL A 186 36.92 17.83 -21.77
C VAL A 186 35.43 17.51 -21.80
#